data_AF-A0A7Y4TIR4-F1
#
_entry.id   AF-A0A7Y4TIR4-F1
#
_cell.length_a   1.000
_cell.length_b   1.000
_cell.length_c   1.000
_cell.angle_alpha   90.00
_cell.angle_beta   90.00
_cell.angle_gamma   90.00
#
_symmetry.space_group_name_H-M   'P 1'
#
loop_
_entity.id
_entity.type
_entity.pdbx_description
1 polymer ?
#
loop_
_entity_poly.entity_id
_entity_poly.type
_entity_poly.pdbx_seq_one_letter_code
_entity_poly.pdbx_strand_id
1 'polypeptide(L)'
;MSRREGRGRSLLTLLVACGVAAGVLGGYSASAQQAARRLWYQAYDDGLRAVEAGQWQDAIESLEQSTQGAPGPARRVLFYGDRVDAFNPDYYLGLAYLEVGRHQDANAAFDRVRQARLVQSGDRLYDAFVTQSTRAAFEVSLQSAEQRLAAGDVDGARAAAAEAARLGTNPARVQAFNQQIEQRATAALAAQQPSPGEPAAGAAGTLAAEAITGAQGPPPSPPTAQAATAPLTTAAATAPPAASPAAPRLSPAAIPPPASAEVAKADAVIVPPPPRATLDAMTAASGERAAVAAFLRGNYAVAEGVLRQVVAGQTLSPLAQFYYACSLAALVVTGERDASSSAEARQALRRAGALDRFARDQRYISPRILAALEVEP
;
A
#
# COMPACT_ATOMS: atom_id res chain seq x y z
N MET A 1 -63.08 -27.42 1.43
CA MET A 1 -63.18 -26.71 0.13
C MET A 1 -61.76 -26.46 -0.38
N SER A 2 -61.47 -27.04 -1.55
CA SER A 2 -60.43 -26.74 -2.56
C SER A 2 -58.94 -26.67 -2.13
N ARG A 3 -58.08 -27.63 -2.50
CA ARG A 3 -57.49 -27.96 -3.86
C ARG A 3 -56.46 -26.90 -4.28
N ARG A 4 -55.30 -27.17 -4.89
CA ARG A 4 -54.64 -28.40 -5.40
C ARG A 4 -53.20 -28.04 -5.81
N GLU A 5 -52.30 -29.02 -5.69
CA GLU A 5 -51.25 -29.47 -6.62
C GLU A 5 -50.70 -28.54 -7.72
N GLY A 6 -49.35 -28.51 -7.80
CA GLY A 6 -48.58 -28.08 -8.97
C GLY A 6 -47.21 -28.77 -9.02
N ARG A 7 -47.21 -30.08 -9.28
CA ARG A 7 -46.03 -30.89 -9.68
C ARG A 7 -45.51 -30.42 -11.05
N GLY A 8 -44.19 -30.44 -11.21
CA GLY A 8 -43.60 -31.17 -12.33
C GLY A 8 -42.49 -30.48 -13.13
N ARG A 9 -41.47 -31.30 -13.45
CA ARG A 9 -40.48 -31.20 -14.54
C ARG A 9 -39.24 -30.34 -14.19
N SER A 10 -38.00 -30.82 -14.22
CA SER A 10 -37.39 -31.86 -15.05
C SER A 10 -36.19 -32.52 -14.38
N LEU A 11 -36.24 -33.85 -14.26
CA LEU A 11 -35.10 -34.78 -14.21
C LEU A 11 -34.80 -35.22 -15.66
N LEU A 12 -33.55 -35.65 -15.93
CA LEU A 12 -32.89 -35.96 -17.23
C LEU A 12 -32.42 -34.70 -17.98
N THR A 13 -31.16 -34.54 -18.39
CA THR A 13 -30.36 -35.52 -19.14
C THR A 13 -28.84 -35.32 -18.94
N LEU A 14 -28.19 -36.47 -18.76
CA LEU A 14 -26.79 -36.84 -18.91
C LEU A 14 -26.02 -36.11 -20.03
N LEU A 15 -24.82 -35.58 -19.75
CA LEU A 15 -23.73 -35.60 -20.73
C LEU A 15 -22.38 -35.63 -20.02
N VAL A 16 -21.92 -36.86 -19.82
CA VAL A 16 -20.54 -37.24 -19.57
C VAL A 16 -19.75 -36.89 -20.82
N ALA A 17 -18.87 -35.89 -20.71
CA ALA A 17 -17.76 -35.67 -21.65
C ALA A 17 -16.46 -35.77 -20.86
N CYS A 18 -15.96 -37.01 -20.78
CA CYS A 18 -14.53 -37.27 -20.59
C CYS A 18 -13.77 -36.77 -21.82
N GLY A 19 -12.64 -36.09 -21.58
CA GLY A 19 -11.59 -35.89 -22.58
C GLY A 19 -11.33 -34.43 -22.92
N VAL A 20 -10.41 -33.78 -22.19
CA VAL A 20 -8.99 -33.64 -22.56
C VAL A 20 -8.26 -33.19 -21.28
N ALA A 21 -7.63 -34.14 -20.61
CA ALA A 21 -6.61 -33.87 -19.60
C ALA A 21 -5.25 -34.03 -20.29
N ALA A 22 -4.67 -32.94 -20.79
CA ALA A 22 -3.27 -32.90 -21.22
C ALA A 22 -2.79 -31.44 -21.33
N GLY A 23 -1.87 -31.06 -20.44
CA GLY A 23 -0.85 -30.06 -20.76
C GLY A 23 -1.08 -28.60 -20.32
N VAL A 24 -1.43 -28.34 -19.05
CA VAL A 24 -1.17 -27.01 -18.44
C VAL A 24 -0.41 -27.19 -17.12
N LEU A 25 0.76 -27.82 -17.20
CA LEU A 25 1.73 -27.88 -16.10
C LEU A 25 3.06 -27.39 -16.66
N GLY A 26 3.39 -26.11 -16.49
CA GLY A 26 4.72 -25.61 -16.86
C GLY A 26 4.90 -24.12 -17.10
N GLY A 27 3.88 -23.27 -16.98
CA GLY A 27 3.99 -21.84 -17.30
C GLY A 27 4.25 -20.87 -16.14
N TYR A 28 4.24 -21.33 -14.88
CA TYR A 28 4.11 -20.42 -13.72
C TYR A 28 5.42 -19.92 -13.11
N SER A 29 6.60 -20.26 -13.65
CA SER A 29 7.88 -20.00 -12.95
C SER A 29 8.75 -18.88 -13.54
N ALA A 30 8.41 -18.33 -14.72
CA ALA A 30 9.22 -17.26 -15.32
C ALA A 30 8.91 -15.86 -14.74
N SER A 31 7.66 -15.59 -14.33
CA SER A 31 7.28 -14.30 -13.75
C SER A 31 7.90 -14.08 -12.35
N ALA A 32 8.04 -15.15 -11.56
CA ALA A 32 8.65 -15.09 -10.23
C ALA A 32 10.16 -14.76 -10.28
N GLN A 33 10.88 -15.18 -11.33
CA GLN A 33 12.29 -14.80 -11.54
C GLN A 33 12.45 -13.40 -12.13
N GLN A 34 11.47 -12.88 -12.89
CA GLN A 34 11.46 -11.48 -13.32
C GLN A 34 11.19 -10.51 -12.16
N ALA A 35 10.40 -10.92 -11.16
CA ALA A 35 10.24 -10.17 -9.91
C ALA A 35 11.58 -10.00 -9.16
N ALA A 36 12.51 -10.94 -9.31
CA ALA A 36 13.80 -10.97 -8.61
C ALA A 36 14.85 -9.96 -9.11
N ARG A 37 14.51 -9.08 -10.06
CA ARG A 37 15.40 -7.98 -10.49
C ARG A 37 14.73 -6.63 -10.62
N ARG A 38 13.51 -6.46 -10.07
CA ARG A 38 12.92 -5.12 -10.03
C ARG A 38 13.76 -4.27 -9.08
N LEU A 39 14.28 -3.16 -9.57
CA LEU A 39 15.11 -2.27 -8.76
C LEU A 39 14.21 -1.63 -7.70
N TRP A 40 14.70 -1.48 -6.47
CA TRP A 40 13.90 -1.00 -5.34
C TRP A 40 13.17 0.33 -5.63
N TYR A 41 13.82 1.23 -6.38
CA TYR A 41 13.25 2.51 -6.76
C TYR A 41 12.12 2.41 -7.80
N GLN A 42 12.16 1.39 -8.67
CA GLN A 42 11.06 1.13 -9.61
C GLN A 42 9.85 0.64 -8.82
N ALA A 43 10.04 -0.30 -7.91
CA ALA A 43 8.98 -0.79 -7.03
C ALA A 43 8.38 0.35 -6.19
N TYR A 44 9.19 1.29 -5.71
CA TYR A 44 8.70 2.50 -5.04
C TYR A 44 7.86 3.39 -5.98
N ASP A 45 8.36 3.74 -7.16
CA ASP A 45 7.64 4.56 -8.14
C ASP A 45 6.33 3.87 -8.63
N ASP A 46 6.32 2.53 -8.70
CA ASP A 46 5.12 1.73 -9.00
C ASP A 46 4.12 1.78 -7.84
N GLY A 47 4.61 1.63 -6.59
CA GLY A 47 3.79 1.75 -5.39
C GLY A 47 3.13 3.12 -5.24
N LEU A 48 3.86 4.21 -5.52
CA LEU A 48 3.29 5.56 -5.51
C LEU A 48 2.18 5.73 -6.55
N ARG A 49 2.39 5.22 -7.77
CA ARG A 49 1.35 5.24 -8.82
C ARG A 49 0.12 4.42 -8.41
N ALA A 50 0.31 3.28 -7.78
CA ALA A 50 -0.79 2.46 -7.28
C ALA A 50 -1.57 3.16 -6.15
N VAL A 51 -0.89 3.88 -5.25
CA VAL A 51 -1.53 4.74 -4.24
C VAL A 51 -2.37 5.84 -4.91
N GLU A 52 -1.82 6.54 -5.90
CA GLU A 52 -2.54 7.58 -6.65
C GLU A 52 -3.75 7.04 -7.41
N ALA A 53 -3.67 5.81 -7.91
CA ALA A 53 -4.74 5.12 -8.61
C ALA A 53 -5.79 4.48 -7.67
N GLY A 54 -5.59 4.52 -6.35
CA GLY A 54 -6.45 3.82 -5.38
C GLY A 54 -6.34 2.29 -5.44
N GLN A 55 -5.29 1.76 -6.07
CA GLN A 55 -4.99 0.34 -6.17
C GLN A 55 -4.21 -0.12 -4.94
N TRP A 56 -4.88 -0.14 -3.79
CA TRP A 56 -4.22 -0.29 -2.49
C TRP A 56 -3.44 -1.60 -2.34
N GLN A 57 -3.93 -2.69 -2.92
CA GLN A 57 -3.26 -3.99 -2.82
C GLN A 57 -1.95 -4.02 -3.62
N ASP A 58 -1.98 -3.50 -4.85
CA ASP A 58 -0.80 -3.37 -5.72
C ASP A 58 0.23 -2.40 -5.11
N ALA A 59 -0.26 -1.35 -4.43
CA ALA A 59 0.56 -0.41 -3.69
C ALA A 59 1.31 -1.09 -2.54
N ILE A 60 0.62 -1.91 -1.74
CA ILE A 60 1.24 -2.66 -0.64
C ILE A 60 2.34 -3.57 -1.18
N GLU A 61 2.06 -4.39 -2.18
CA GLU A 61 3.04 -5.32 -2.75
C GLU A 61 4.27 -4.57 -3.29
N SER A 62 4.05 -3.51 -4.07
CA SER A 62 5.13 -2.74 -4.69
C SER A 62 5.96 -1.99 -3.65
N LEU A 63 5.33 -1.40 -2.63
CA LEU A 63 6.04 -0.69 -1.56
C LEU A 63 6.79 -1.64 -0.63
N GLU A 64 6.23 -2.80 -0.28
CA GLU A 64 6.94 -3.84 0.47
C GLU A 64 8.16 -4.33 -0.32
N GLN A 65 8.02 -4.59 -1.62
CA GLN A 65 9.14 -4.94 -2.48
C GLN A 65 10.19 -3.82 -2.53
N SER A 66 9.77 -2.55 -2.53
CA SER A 66 10.69 -1.42 -2.53
C SER A 66 11.57 -1.34 -1.28
N THR A 67 11.19 -1.97 -0.17
CA THR A 67 12.01 -2.03 1.04
C THR A 67 13.08 -3.13 0.99
N GLN A 68 12.96 -4.09 0.07
CA GLN A 68 13.88 -5.22 -0.04
C GLN A 68 15.18 -4.77 -0.74
N GLY A 69 16.23 -4.57 0.05
CA GLY A 69 17.55 -4.17 -0.46
C GLY A 69 17.68 -2.68 -0.81
N ALA A 70 16.70 -1.85 -0.43
CA ALA A 70 16.80 -0.41 -0.51
C ALA A 70 17.73 0.18 0.56
N PRO A 71 18.26 1.40 0.34
CA PRO A 71 18.75 2.21 1.44
C PRO A 71 17.64 2.43 2.48
N GLY A 72 18.02 2.67 3.74
CA GLY A 72 17.04 2.98 4.78
C GLY A 72 16.19 4.22 4.42
N PRO A 73 14.94 4.31 4.90
CA PRO A 73 14.08 5.47 4.69
C PRO A 73 14.79 6.77 5.08
N ALA A 74 14.78 7.76 4.19
CA ALA A 74 15.41 9.05 4.44
C ALA A 74 14.75 10.17 3.64
N ARG A 75 14.84 11.40 4.15
CA ARG A 75 14.29 12.60 3.50
C ARG A 75 14.98 12.94 2.17
N ARG A 76 16.19 12.40 1.96
CA ARG A 76 16.99 12.57 0.74
C ARG A 76 17.75 11.28 0.47
N VAL A 77 17.36 10.58 -0.59
CA VAL A 77 18.02 9.38 -1.12
C VAL A 77 18.36 9.65 -2.57
N LEU A 78 19.55 9.21 -3.00
CA LEU A 78 19.91 9.21 -4.41
C LEU A 78 19.17 8.07 -5.11
N PHE A 79 18.27 8.42 -6.02
CA PHE A 79 17.58 7.49 -6.90
C PHE A 79 18.50 7.19 -8.10
N TYR A 80 17.95 6.63 -9.19
CA TYR A 80 18.74 6.39 -10.39
C TYR A 80 19.25 7.71 -11.01
N GLY A 81 20.50 7.69 -11.48
CA GLY A 81 21.16 8.87 -12.05
C GLY A 81 21.55 9.89 -10.98
N ASP A 82 21.09 11.12 -11.14
CA ASP A 82 21.37 12.29 -10.31
C ASP A 82 20.13 12.80 -9.53
N ARG A 83 19.00 12.09 -9.61
CA ARG A 83 17.76 12.45 -8.92
C ARG A 83 17.87 12.18 -7.42
N VAL A 84 17.65 13.20 -6.59
CA VAL A 84 17.61 13.07 -5.13
C VAL A 84 16.22 13.44 -4.63
N ASP A 85 15.52 12.46 -4.07
CA ASP A 85 14.15 12.62 -3.56
C ASP A 85 14.00 12.00 -2.17
N ALA A 86 12.85 12.26 -1.53
CA ALA A 86 12.49 11.58 -0.29
C ALA A 86 12.07 10.13 -0.56
N PHE A 87 12.64 9.20 0.19
CA PHE A 87 12.25 7.79 0.19
C PHE A 87 11.58 7.47 1.52
N ASN A 88 10.25 7.41 1.51
CA ASN A 88 9.42 7.19 2.69
C ASN A 88 8.36 6.10 2.42
N PRO A 89 8.76 4.84 2.16
CA PRO A 89 7.82 3.76 1.84
C PRO A 89 6.84 3.49 3.00
N ASP A 90 7.28 3.62 4.26
CA ASP A 90 6.44 3.39 5.43
C ASP A 90 5.24 4.35 5.52
N TYR A 91 5.37 5.60 5.08
CA TYR A 91 4.25 6.54 5.04
C TYR A 91 3.17 6.06 4.06
N TYR A 92 3.57 5.66 2.85
CA TYR A 92 2.64 5.21 1.82
C TYR A 92 2.08 3.81 2.12
N LEU A 93 2.86 2.94 2.78
CA LEU A 93 2.37 1.66 3.31
C LEU A 93 1.31 1.90 4.39
N GLY A 94 1.55 2.84 5.30
CA GLY A 94 0.57 3.21 6.33
C GLY A 94 -0.76 3.66 5.72
N LEU A 95 -0.69 4.48 4.65
CA LEU A 95 -1.87 4.91 3.91
C LEU A 95 -2.59 3.73 3.23
N ALA A 96 -1.87 2.89 2.49
CA ALA A 96 -2.47 1.77 1.80
C ALA A 96 -3.08 0.74 2.77
N TYR A 97 -2.40 0.42 3.87
CA TYR A 97 -2.93 -0.45 4.93
C TYR A 97 -4.19 0.12 5.59
N LEU A 98 -4.25 1.44 5.78
CA LEU A 98 -5.43 2.09 6.36
C LEU A 98 -6.66 1.91 5.46
N GLU A 99 -6.48 2.04 4.14
CA GLU A 99 -7.57 1.94 3.17
C GLU A 99 -8.05 0.49 2.94
N VAL A 100 -7.19 -0.52 3.10
CA VAL A 100 -7.61 -1.94 3.08
C VAL A 100 -8.15 -2.47 4.42
N GLY A 101 -8.24 -1.62 5.46
CA GLY A 101 -8.72 -2.01 6.79
C GLY A 101 -7.70 -2.75 7.66
N ARG A 102 -6.43 -2.76 7.28
CA ARG A 102 -5.32 -3.35 8.06
C ARG A 102 -4.78 -2.32 9.08
N HIS A 103 -5.63 -1.92 10.03
CA HIS A 103 -5.35 -0.80 10.93
C HIS A 103 -4.12 -0.98 11.84
N GLN A 104 -3.84 -2.21 12.28
CA GLN A 104 -2.65 -2.52 13.10
C GLN A 104 -1.36 -2.29 12.30
N ASP A 105 -1.30 -2.80 11.07
CA ASP A 105 -0.17 -2.63 10.17
C ASP A 105 0.01 -1.16 9.78
N ALA A 106 -1.09 -0.45 9.53
CA ALA A 106 -1.09 0.98 9.25
C ALA A 106 -0.47 1.79 10.39
N ASN A 107 -0.93 1.55 11.64
CA ASN A 107 -0.40 2.24 12.81
C ASN A 107 1.10 1.95 13.02
N ALA A 108 1.50 0.69 12.88
CA ALA A 108 2.91 0.30 12.98
C ALA A 108 3.80 0.97 11.91
N ALA A 109 3.30 1.11 10.67
CA ALA A 109 4.01 1.81 9.61
C ALA A 109 4.15 3.31 9.93
N PHE A 110 3.09 3.98 10.36
CA PHE A 110 3.16 5.38 10.79
C PHE A 110 4.08 5.59 12.00
N ASP A 111 4.15 4.62 12.92
CA ASP A 111 5.11 4.66 14.04
C ASP A 111 6.57 4.66 13.56
N ARG A 112 6.90 3.84 12.55
CA ARG A 112 8.25 3.85 11.95
C ARG A 112 8.57 5.20 11.31
N VAL A 113 7.59 5.84 10.65
CA VAL A 113 7.75 7.21 10.10
C VAL A 113 8.04 8.23 11.21
N ARG A 114 7.32 8.16 12.35
CA ARG A 114 7.56 9.03 13.52
C ARG A 114 8.96 8.83 14.09
N GLN A 115 9.35 7.57 14.31
CA GLN A 115 10.65 7.21 14.88
C GLN A 115 11.81 7.67 13.99
N ALA A 116 11.67 7.51 12.68
CA ALA A 116 12.66 7.95 11.70
C ALA A 116 12.64 9.47 11.41
N ARG A 117 11.68 10.21 11.99
CA ARG A 117 11.52 11.67 11.82
C ARG A 117 11.48 12.11 10.35
N LEU A 118 10.86 11.29 9.50
CA LEU A 118 10.80 11.50 8.06
C LEU A 118 9.81 12.59 7.65
N VAL A 119 8.80 12.83 8.49
CA VAL A 119 7.79 13.89 8.32
C VAL A 119 7.83 14.78 9.57
N GLN A 120 8.06 16.08 9.38
CA GLN A 120 8.24 17.08 10.43
C GLN A 120 7.21 18.20 10.30
N SER A 121 7.00 18.95 11.39
CA SER A 121 6.17 20.15 11.35
C SER A 121 6.72 21.13 10.30
N GLY A 122 5.85 21.57 9.38
CA GLY A 122 6.21 22.41 8.24
C GLY A 122 6.45 21.65 6.92
N ASP A 123 6.59 20.32 6.94
CA ASP A 123 6.58 19.54 5.71
C ASP A 123 5.18 19.55 5.07
N ARG A 124 5.11 19.55 3.73
CA ARG A 124 3.83 19.53 2.99
C ARG A 124 2.93 18.34 3.36
N LEU A 125 3.52 17.23 3.78
CA LEU A 125 2.82 16.00 4.16
C LEU A 125 2.41 15.96 5.63
N TYR A 126 2.80 16.94 6.45
CA TYR A 126 2.64 16.87 7.90
C TYR A 126 1.17 16.76 8.34
N ASP A 127 0.29 17.63 7.83
CA ASP A 127 -1.11 17.64 8.25
C ASP A 127 -1.85 16.36 7.82
N ALA A 128 -1.57 15.89 6.61
CA ALA A 128 -2.09 14.62 6.11
C ALA A 128 -1.60 13.44 6.97
N PHE A 129 -0.32 13.42 7.30
CA PHE A 129 0.28 12.41 8.17
C PHE A 129 -0.33 12.38 9.57
N VAL A 130 -0.50 13.54 10.22
CA VAL A 130 -1.13 13.64 11.54
C VAL A 130 -2.57 13.11 11.47
N THR A 131 -3.33 13.52 10.47
CA THR A 131 -4.73 13.08 10.28
C THR A 131 -4.82 11.57 10.08
N GLN A 132 -4.03 11.01 9.17
CA GLN A 132 -4.06 9.59 8.80
C GLN A 132 -3.55 8.69 9.94
N SER A 133 -2.45 9.08 10.60
CA SER A 133 -1.92 8.32 11.74
C SER A 133 -2.87 8.34 12.94
N THR A 134 -3.53 9.47 13.21
CA THR A 134 -4.56 9.57 14.26
C THR A 134 -5.79 8.71 13.92
N ARG A 135 -6.22 8.67 12.66
CA ARG A 135 -7.27 7.77 12.18
C ARG A 135 -6.88 6.29 12.37
N ALA A 136 -5.67 5.89 12.01
CA ALA A 136 -5.21 4.51 12.20
C ALA A 136 -5.18 4.11 13.69
N ALA A 137 -4.62 4.96 14.57
CA ALA A 137 -4.59 4.72 16.02
C ALA A 137 -6.00 4.63 16.63
N PHE A 138 -6.94 5.41 16.11
CA PHE A 138 -8.34 5.38 16.51
C PHE A 138 -8.98 4.02 16.20
N GLU A 139 -8.83 3.53 14.97
CA GLU A 139 -9.40 2.24 14.58
C GLU A 139 -8.77 1.07 15.35
N VAL A 140 -7.45 1.10 15.61
CA VAL A 140 -6.79 0.08 16.45
C VAL A 140 -7.35 0.08 17.87
N SER A 141 -7.56 1.25 18.47
CA SER A 141 -8.10 1.37 19.83
C SER A 141 -9.53 0.84 19.91
N LEU A 142 -10.36 1.16 18.91
CA LEU A 142 -11.74 0.69 18.83
C LEU A 142 -11.81 -0.83 18.60
N GLN A 143 -11.00 -1.38 17.69
CA GLN A 143 -10.90 -2.81 17.46
C GLN A 143 -10.45 -3.57 18.72
N SER A 144 -9.52 -3.02 19.49
CA SER A 144 -9.12 -3.59 20.79
C SER A 144 -10.29 -3.58 21.79
N ALA A 145 -11.07 -2.51 21.80
CA ALA A 145 -12.25 -2.39 22.66
C ALA A 145 -13.31 -3.46 22.30
N GLU A 146 -13.56 -3.67 21.01
CA GLU A 146 -14.46 -4.71 20.49
C GLU A 146 -14.00 -6.12 20.88
N GLN A 147 -12.72 -6.44 20.71
CA GLN A 147 -12.15 -7.73 21.09
C GLN A 147 -12.29 -8.01 22.59
N ARG A 148 -12.05 -7.01 23.44
CA ARG A 148 -12.20 -7.14 24.90
C ARG A 148 -13.66 -7.32 25.31
N LEU A 149 -14.57 -6.58 24.68
CA LEU A 149 -16.01 -6.73 24.93
C LEU A 149 -16.49 -8.12 24.51
N ALA A 150 -15.99 -8.65 23.40
CA ALA A 150 -16.28 -10.01 22.95
C ALA A 150 -15.74 -11.08 23.93
N ALA A 151 -14.60 -10.82 24.57
CA ALA A 151 -14.03 -11.67 25.61
C ALA A 151 -14.72 -11.54 26.99
N GLY A 152 -15.70 -10.63 27.13
CA GLY A 152 -16.37 -10.34 28.42
C GLY A 152 -15.59 -9.40 29.35
N ASP A 153 -14.44 -8.88 28.92
CA ASP A 153 -13.66 -7.87 29.65
C ASP A 153 -14.25 -6.46 29.43
N VAL A 154 -15.35 -6.18 30.13
CA VAL A 154 -16.10 -4.92 30.04
C VAL A 154 -15.24 -3.71 30.45
N ASP A 155 -14.44 -3.85 31.51
CA ASP A 155 -13.60 -2.76 32.01
C ASP A 155 -12.46 -2.43 31.05
N GLY A 156 -11.80 -3.46 30.50
CA GLY A 156 -10.80 -3.26 29.45
C GLY A 156 -11.40 -2.70 28.17
N ALA A 157 -12.61 -3.12 27.77
CA ALA A 157 -13.31 -2.54 26.63
C ALA A 157 -13.58 -1.04 26.84
N ARG A 158 -14.03 -0.65 28.03
CA ARG A 158 -14.26 0.76 28.38
C ARG A 158 -12.96 1.57 28.36
N ALA A 159 -11.86 1.02 28.87
CA ALA A 159 -10.55 1.68 28.84
C ALA A 159 -10.04 1.91 27.40
N ALA A 160 -10.17 0.91 26.53
CA ALA A 160 -9.78 1.04 25.13
C ALA A 160 -10.68 2.02 24.35
N ALA A 161 -12.00 2.03 24.62
CA ALA A 161 -12.93 3.01 24.04
C ALA A 161 -12.63 4.44 24.50
N ALA A 162 -12.22 4.63 25.76
CA ALA A 162 -11.78 5.94 26.27
C ALA A 162 -10.49 6.42 25.58
N GLU A 163 -9.56 5.53 25.25
CA GLU A 163 -8.38 5.88 24.47
C GLU A 163 -8.75 6.32 23.04
N ALA A 164 -9.66 5.58 22.38
CA ALA A 164 -10.20 6.00 21.09
C ALA A 164 -10.87 7.39 21.16
N ALA A 165 -11.58 7.69 22.25
CA ALA A 165 -12.21 9.00 22.47
C ALA A 165 -11.19 10.15 22.50
N ARG A 166 -10.01 9.93 23.10
CA ARG A 166 -8.95 10.94 23.22
C ARG A 166 -8.37 11.36 21.86
N LEU A 167 -8.44 10.48 20.87
CA LEU A 167 -7.92 10.73 19.53
C LEU A 167 -8.84 11.66 18.70
N GLY A 168 -10.12 11.81 19.08
CA GLY A 168 -11.00 12.85 18.54
C GLY A 168 -11.51 12.66 17.11
N THR A 169 -11.18 11.56 16.42
CA THR A 169 -11.49 11.37 14.99
C THR A 169 -12.98 11.09 14.72
N ASN A 170 -13.70 10.43 15.63
CA ASN A 170 -15.12 10.09 15.45
C ASN A 170 -15.86 9.90 16.79
N PRO A 171 -16.33 10.99 17.43
CA PRO A 171 -16.99 10.90 18.74
C PRO A 171 -18.31 10.12 18.69
N ALA A 172 -19.03 10.15 17.57
CA ALA A 172 -20.30 9.44 17.40
C ALA A 172 -20.13 7.92 17.44
N ARG A 173 -19.10 7.38 16.77
CA ARG A 173 -18.80 5.93 16.84
C ARG A 173 -18.42 5.49 18.24
N VAL A 174 -17.62 6.27 18.96
CA VAL A 174 -17.26 5.96 20.36
C VAL A 174 -18.49 5.98 21.26
N GLN A 175 -19.37 6.97 21.10
CA GLN A 175 -20.61 7.04 21.87
C GLN A 175 -21.52 5.83 21.62
N ALA A 176 -21.71 5.44 20.36
CA ALA A 176 -22.47 4.25 20.00
C ALA A 176 -21.86 2.97 20.61
N PHE A 177 -20.53 2.85 20.56
CA PHE A 177 -19.83 1.70 21.16
C PHE A 177 -19.97 1.67 22.69
N ASN A 178 -19.90 2.82 23.37
CA ASN A 178 -20.11 2.90 24.82
C ASN A 178 -21.52 2.45 25.23
N GLN A 179 -22.55 2.79 24.45
CA GLN A 179 -23.92 2.29 24.69
C GLN A 179 -23.98 0.76 24.58
N GLN A 180 -23.24 0.17 23.63
CA GLN A 180 -23.16 -1.28 23.49
C GLN A 180 -22.47 -1.95 24.70
N ILE A 181 -21.42 -1.35 25.24
CA ILE A 181 -20.76 -1.81 26.47
C ILE A 181 -21.76 -1.82 27.64
N GLU A 182 -22.53 -0.75 27.81
CA GLU A 182 -23.54 -0.64 28.88
C GLU A 182 -24.65 -1.69 28.77
N GLN A 183 -25.13 -1.94 27.55
CA GLN A 183 -26.13 -2.98 27.28
C GLN A 183 -25.61 -4.38 27.63
N ARG A 184 -24.37 -4.70 27.23
CA ARG A 184 -23.70 -5.98 27.56
C ARG A 184 -23.49 -6.14 29.07
N ALA A 185 -23.04 -5.08 29.75
CA ALA A 185 -22.83 -5.09 31.21
C ALA A 185 -24.16 -5.33 31.96
N THR A 186 -25.24 -4.68 31.53
CA THR A 186 -26.57 -4.87 32.12
C THR A 186 -27.10 -6.28 31.89
N ALA A 187 -26.94 -6.82 30.68
CA ALA A 187 -27.34 -8.19 30.37
C ALA A 187 -26.54 -9.23 31.18
N ALA A 188 -25.24 -9.01 31.38
CA ALA A 188 -24.40 -9.89 32.21
C ALA A 188 -24.83 -9.87 33.69
N LEU A 189 -25.20 -8.71 34.22
CA LEU A 189 -25.72 -8.60 35.59
C LEU A 189 -27.08 -9.30 35.74
N ALA A 190 -27.97 -9.14 34.75
CA ALA A 190 -29.28 -9.82 34.74
C ALA A 190 -29.13 -11.35 34.68
N ALA A 191 -28.15 -11.87 33.93
CA ALA A 191 -27.87 -13.29 33.85
C ALA A 191 -27.32 -13.90 35.16
N GLN A 192 -26.74 -13.09 36.05
CA GLN A 192 -26.28 -13.53 37.38
C GLN A 192 -27.40 -13.56 38.41
N GLN A 193 -28.55 -12.92 38.14
CA GLN A 193 -29.69 -12.99 39.05
C GLN A 193 -30.33 -14.38 38.92
N PRO A 194 -30.38 -15.17 40.00
CA PRO A 194 -31.03 -16.48 39.95
C PRO A 194 -32.49 -16.28 39.59
N SER A 195 -32.97 -17.01 38.57
CA SER A 195 -34.34 -16.94 38.08
C SER A 195 -35.32 -17.07 39.27
N PRO A 196 -36.11 -16.02 39.56
CA PRO A 196 -37.07 -16.04 40.65
C PRO A 196 -38.23 -16.95 40.28
N GLY A 197 -38.08 -18.25 40.53
CA GLY A 197 -39.12 -19.22 40.19
C GLY A 197 -38.68 -20.65 39.99
N GLU A 198 -37.41 -21.02 40.15
CA GLU A 198 -37.06 -22.44 40.28
C GLU A 198 -37.34 -22.85 41.75
N PRO A 199 -38.47 -23.51 42.05
CA PRO A 199 -38.75 -23.95 43.40
C PRO A 199 -37.62 -24.86 43.84
N ALA A 200 -37.08 -24.62 45.03
CA ALA A 200 -36.13 -25.50 45.70
C ALA A 200 -36.76 -26.88 45.90
N ALA A 201 -36.76 -27.70 44.85
CA ALA A 201 -37.35 -29.02 44.85
C ALA A 201 -36.36 -29.98 45.53
N GLY A 202 -36.60 -30.22 46.81
CA GLY A 202 -36.34 -31.50 47.43
C GLY A 202 -34.90 -31.79 47.84
N ALA A 203 -34.43 -31.09 48.88
CA ALA A 203 -33.57 -31.73 49.87
C ALA A 203 -34.39 -32.76 50.66
N ALA A 204 -34.62 -33.94 50.09
CA ALA A 204 -35.13 -35.11 50.80
C ALA A 204 -34.22 -36.29 50.43
N GLY A 205 -33.51 -36.78 51.44
CA GLY A 205 -32.28 -37.56 51.26
C GLY A 205 -32.45 -39.05 51.00
N THR A 206 -31.31 -39.66 50.68
CA THR A 206 -31.06 -41.08 50.87
C THR A 206 -29.63 -41.24 51.37
N LEU A 207 -29.48 -41.47 52.67
CA LEU A 207 -28.29 -42.09 53.26
C LEU A 207 -28.35 -43.58 52.88
N ALA A 208 -27.47 -44.04 51.98
CA ALA A 208 -27.20 -45.46 51.80
C ALA A 208 -25.71 -45.66 51.58
N ALA A 209 -25.10 -46.36 52.53
CA ALA A 209 -23.79 -46.95 52.44
C ALA A 209 -23.81 -48.12 51.46
N GLU A 210 -22.76 -48.29 50.64
CA GLU A 210 -22.04 -49.56 50.51
C GLU A 210 -20.79 -49.41 49.64
N ALA A 211 -19.80 -50.22 50.01
CA ALA A 211 -18.48 -50.32 49.40
C ALA A 211 -18.52 -50.94 47.99
N ILE A 212 -17.45 -50.75 47.22
CA ILE A 212 -16.58 -51.81 46.63
C ILE A 212 -15.62 -51.17 45.60
N THR A 213 -14.34 -51.30 45.93
CA THR A 213 -13.18 -51.63 45.10
C THR A 213 -13.36 -51.62 43.56
N GLY A 214 -12.59 -50.77 42.87
CA GLY A 214 -12.41 -50.84 41.42
C GLY A 214 -11.25 -49.96 40.96
N ALA A 215 -10.11 -50.57 40.67
CA ALA A 215 -8.86 -49.94 40.28
C ALA A 215 -8.85 -49.45 38.82
N GLN A 216 -7.82 -48.63 38.54
CA GLN A 216 -7.15 -48.38 37.25
C GLN A 216 -7.51 -47.12 36.43
N GLY A 217 -6.54 -46.18 36.42
CA GLY A 217 -6.22 -45.35 35.25
C GLY A 217 -6.09 -43.85 35.53
N PRO A 218 -4.89 -43.30 35.81
CA PRO A 218 -4.70 -41.84 35.81
C PRO A 218 -4.78 -41.30 34.36
N PRO A 219 -5.52 -40.19 34.11
CA PRO A 219 -5.45 -39.50 32.82
C PRO A 219 -4.08 -38.81 32.66
N PRO A 220 -3.52 -38.74 31.44
CA PRO A 220 -2.23 -38.11 31.20
C PRO A 220 -2.29 -36.60 31.47
N SER A 221 -1.31 -36.12 32.23
CA SER A 221 -1.09 -34.70 32.51
C SER A 221 -0.83 -33.92 31.21
N PRO A 222 -1.35 -32.68 31.07
CA PRO A 222 -0.93 -31.79 29.99
C PRO A 222 0.56 -31.42 30.18
N PRO A 223 1.31 -31.19 29.09
CA PRO A 223 2.74 -30.88 29.17
C PRO A 223 2.96 -29.54 29.88
N THR A 224 3.63 -29.61 31.02
CA THR A 224 4.23 -28.48 31.72
C THR A 224 5.27 -27.84 30.80
N ALA A 225 4.94 -26.71 30.18
CA ALA A 225 5.91 -25.88 29.49
C ALA A 225 6.93 -25.36 30.52
N GLN A 226 8.13 -25.93 30.43
CA GLN A 226 9.28 -25.62 31.26
C GLN A 226 9.75 -24.20 30.90
N ALA A 227 9.30 -23.21 31.66
CA ALA A 227 9.81 -21.86 31.58
C ALA A 227 11.27 -21.85 32.08
N ALA A 228 12.20 -21.78 31.13
CA ALA A 228 13.60 -21.51 31.41
C ALA A 228 13.72 -20.12 32.06
N THR A 229 13.98 -20.12 33.36
CA THR A 229 14.40 -18.94 34.11
C THR A 229 15.85 -18.64 33.75
N ALA A 230 16.04 -17.66 32.87
CA ALA A 230 17.34 -17.03 32.67
C ALA A 230 17.63 -16.09 33.87
N PRO A 231 18.86 -16.08 34.41
CA PRO A 231 19.21 -15.19 35.52
C PRO A 231 19.30 -13.74 35.04
N LEU A 232 18.43 -12.89 35.60
CA LEU A 232 18.54 -11.43 35.54
C LEU A 232 19.83 -11.01 36.23
N THR A 233 20.82 -10.61 35.44
CA THR A 233 22.00 -9.88 35.91
C THR A 233 21.59 -8.44 36.15
N THR A 234 21.53 -8.05 37.43
CA THR A 234 21.37 -6.67 37.89
C THR A 234 22.63 -5.87 37.54
N ALA A 235 22.62 -5.19 36.39
CA ALA A 235 23.59 -4.15 36.09
C ALA A 235 23.21 -2.88 36.87
N ALA A 236 24.15 -2.42 37.69
CA ALA A 236 24.04 -1.25 38.54
C ALA A 236 23.65 0.01 37.74
N ALA A 237 22.63 0.72 38.24
CA ALA A 237 22.24 2.04 37.78
C ALA A 237 23.31 3.07 38.17
N THR A 238 24.07 3.54 37.19
CA THR A 238 24.94 4.71 37.33
C THR A 238 24.07 5.97 37.34
N ALA A 239 24.38 6.87 38.28
CA ALA A 239 23.67 8.11 38.58
C ALA A 239 23.44 9.03 37.36
N PRO A 240 22.36 9.83 37.35
CA PRO A 240 22.13 10.85 36.33
C PRO A 240 23.12 12.03 36.49
N PRO A 241 23.69 12.57 35.39
CA PRO A 241 24.49 13.78 35.46
C PRO A 241 23.61 15.01 35.68
N ALA A 242 24.21 15.97 36.39
CA ALA A 242 23.63 17.22 36.87
C ALA A 242 22.98 18.08 35.78
N ALA A 243 21.94 18.80 36.22
CA ALA A 243 21.18 19.77 35.45
C ALA A 243 22.07 20.84 34.79
N SER A 244 21.95 20.99 33.47
CA SER A 244 22.40 22.18 32.75
C SER A 244 21.49 23.38 33.05
N PRO A 245 22.05 24.60 33.19
CA PRO A 245 21.32 25.79 33.57
C PRO A 245 20.35 26.25 32.47
N ALA A 246 19.20 26.75 32.91
CA ALA A 246 18.12 27.27 32.09
C ALA A 246 18.58 28.39 31.14
N ALA A 247 18.28 28.22 29.85
CA ALA A 247 18.41 29.29 28.86
C ALA A 247 17.36 30.40 29.11
N PRO A 248 17.70 31.68 28.84
CA PRO A 248 16.80 32.80 29.04
C PRO A 248 15.58 32.71 28.13
N ARG A 249 14.39 32.90 28.73
CA ARG A 249 13.11 32.98 28.02
C ARG A 249 13.10 34.21 27.12
N LEU A 250 13.09 34.00 25.81
CA LEU A 250 12.76 35.05 24.85
C LEU A 250 11.25 35.31 24.90
N SER A 251 10.89 36.57 25.17
CA SER A 251 9.51 37.05 25.15
C SER A 251 8.87 36.79 23.78
N PRO A 252 7.58 36.39 23.73
CA PRO A 252 6.88 36.19 22.47
C PRO A 252 6.70 37.55 21.78
N ALA A 253 7.29 37.70 20.60
CA ALA A 253 7.04 38.83 19.72
C ALA A 253 5.56 38.84 19.33
N ALA A 254 4.89 39.97 19.54
CA ALA A 254 3.52 40.20 19.16
C ALA A 254 3.35 39.98 17.65
N ILE A 255 2.50 39.01 17.29
CA ILE A 255 2.06 38.77 15.92
C ILE A 255 1.10 39.92 15.56
N PRO A 256 1.40 40.77 14.56
CA PRO A 256 0.46 41.78 14.11
C PRO A 256 -0.78 41.12 13.49
N PRO A 257 -1.98 41.72 13.65
CA PRO A 257 -3.20 41.18 13.07
C PRO A 257 -3.12 41.20 11.53
N PRO A 258 -3.74 40.21 10.84
CA PRO A 258 -3.76 40.18 9.39
C PRO A 258 -4.51 41.41 8.86
N ALA A 259 -3.85 42.17 7.98
CA ALA A 259 -4.47 43.24 7.25
C ALA A 259 -5.64 42.69 6.42
N SER A 260 -6.83 43.25 6.62
CA SER A 260 -8.00 42.98 5.80
C SER A 260 -7.68 43.29 4.34
N ALA A 261 -7.49 42.25 3.53
CA ALA A 261 -7.41 42.39 2.09
C ALA A 261 -8.81 42.72 1.56
N GLU A 262 -8.98 43.97 1.16
CA GLU A 262 -10.13 44.48 0.44
C GLU A 262 -10.27 43.69 -0.88
N VAL A 263 -11.36 42.93 -1.00
CA VAL A 263 -11.68 42.17 -2.21
C VAL A 263 -12.11 43.15 -3.29
N ALA A 264 -11.13 43.60 -4.09
CA ALA A 264 -11.40 44.27 -5.34
C ALA A 264 -12.20 43.32 -6.26
N LYS A 265 -13.38 43.76 -6.69
CA LYS A 265 -14.16 43.11 -7.75
C LYS A 265 -13.29 43.06 -9.01
N ALA A 266 -12.74 41.88 -9.31
CA ALA A 266 -12.09 41.62 -10.57
C ALA A 266 -13.17 41.52 -11.66
N ASP A 267 -13.16 42.49 -12.58
CA ASP A 267 -13.82 42.35 -13.87
C ASP A 267 -13.30 41.09 -14.55
N ALA A 268 -14.22 40.19 -14.90
CA ALA A 268 -13.90 38.94 -15.58
C ALA A 268 -13.38 39.25 -16.99
N VAL A 269 -12.06 39.38 -17.12
CA VAL A 269 -11.38 39.34 -18.41
C VAL A 269 -11.51 37.90 -18.93
N ILE A 270 -12.40 37.72 -19.90
CA ILE A 270 -12.55 36.47 -20.65
C ILE A 270 -11.24 36.26 -21.43
N VAL A 271 -10.31 35.50 -20.85
CA VAL A 271 -9.11 35.05 -21.56
C VAL A 271 -9.58 34.03 -22.61
N PRO A 272 -9.36 34.28 -23.92
CA PRO A 272 -9.76 33.34 -24.95
C PRO A 272 -9.05 32.00 -24.72
N PRO A 273 -9.73 30.85 -24.89
CA PRO A 273 -9.11 29.54 -24.72
C PRO A 273 -7.91 29.43 -25.67
N PRO A 274 -6.80 28.81 -25.22
CA PRO A 274 -5.62 28.65 -26.04
C PRO A 274 -5.99 27.90 -27.34
N PRO A 275 -5.40 28.29 -28.49
CA PRO A 275 -5.69 27.64 -29.76
C PRO A 275 -5.36 26.14 -29.67
N ARG A 276 -6.25 25.27 -30.18
CA ARG A 276 -6.13 23.79 -30.09
C ARG A 276 -4.73 23.26 -30.45
N ALA A 277 -4.04 23.90 -31.40
CA ALA A 277 -2.68 23.56 -31.80
C ALA A 277 -1.65 23.56 -30.64
N THR A 278 -1.84 24.40 -29.61
CA THR A 278 -0.96 24.44 -28.44
C THR A 278 -1.17 23.26 -27.50
N LEU A 279 -2.40 22.77 -27.37
CA LEU A 279 -2.71 21.61 -26.54
C LEU A 279 -2.14 20.33 -27.16
N ASP A 280 -2.26 20.20 -28.48
CA ASP A 280 -1.72 19.05 -29.24
C ASP A 280 -0.19 19.01 -29.20
N ALA A 281 0.49 20.17 -29.24
CA ALA A 281 1.94 20.23 -29.11
C ALA A 281 2.41 19.83 -27.69
N MET A 282 1.67 20.21 -26.66
CA MET A 282 2.00 19.84 -25.27
C MET A 282 1.82 18.34 -25.00
N THR A 283 0.78 17.72 -25.56
CA THR A 283 0.55 16.28 -25.43
C THR A 283 1.62 15.48 -26.16
N ALA A 284 2.05 15.91 -27.35
CA ALA A 284 3.15 15.28 -28.07
C ALA A 284 4.49 15.38 -27.31
N ALA A 285 4.85 16.57 -26.80
CA ALA A 285 6.07 16.74 -26.00
C ALA A 285 6.05 15.94 -24.69
N SER A 286 4.87 15.69 -24.11
CA SER A 286 4.71 14.79 -22.97
C SER A 286 4.91 13.32 -23.38
N GLY A 287 4.30 12.91 -24.50
CA GLY A 287 4.44 11.56 -25.06
C GLY A 287 5.87 11.21 -25.44
N GLU A 288 6.60 12.13 -26.08
CA GLU A 288 8.02 11.95 -26.41
C GLU A 288 8.86 11.72 -25.15
N ARG A 289 8.69 12.55 -24.11
CA ARG A 289 9.41 12.38 -22.84
C ARG A 289 9.07 11.06 -22.15
N ALA A 290 7.80 10.66 -22.16
CA ALA A 290 7.37 9.38 -21.60
C ALA A 290 8.00 8.20 -22.34
N ALA A 291 8.08 8.26 -23.66
CA ALA A 291 8.70 7.20 -24.46
C ALA A 291 10.21 7.10 -24.27
N VAL A 292 10.92 8.24 -24.23
CA VAL A 292 12.37 8.25 -23.93
C VAL A 292 12.62 7.66 -22.54
N ALA A 293 11.82 8.04 -21.54
CA ALA A 293 11.92 7.46 -20.20
C ALA A 293 11.65 5.94 -20.20
N ALA A 294 10.67 5.46 -20.96
CA ALA A 294 10.40 4.03 -21.12
C ALA A 294 11.58 3.28 -21.77
N PHE A 295 12.17 3.87 -22.82
CA PHE A 295 13.34 3.32 -23.50
C PHE A 295 14.53 3.18 -22.55
N LEU A 296 14.86 4.23 -21.80
CA LEU A 296 15.99 4.24 -20.86
C LEU A 296 15.80 3.28 -19.68
N ARG A 297 14.56 2.84 -19.42
CA ARG A 297 14.24 1.78 -18.45
C ARG A 297 14.30 0.37 -19.05
N GLY A 298 14.64 0.23 -20.33
CA GLY A 298 14.70 -1.03 -21.06
C GLY A 298 13.34 -1.54 -21.55
N ASN A 299 12.27 -0.73 -21.45
CA ASN A 299 10.93 -1.12 -21.90
C ASN A 299 10.69 -0.67 -23.35
N TYR A 300 11.36 -1.36 -24.28
CA TYR A 300 11.40 -0.98 -25.70
C TYR A 300 10.04 -1.06 -26.39
N ALA A 301 9.21 -2.05 -26.03
CA ALA A 301 7.87 -2.22 -26.60
C ALA A 301 6.93 -1.05 -26.22
N VAL A 302 6.98 -0.61 -24.95
CA VAL A 302 6.20 0.55 -24.50
C VAL A 302 6.69 1.84 -25.17
N ALA A 303 8.02 2.04 -25.24
CA ALA A 303 8.60 3.21 -25.90
C ALA A 303 8.17 3.29 -27.38
N GLU A 304 8.23 2.18 -28.11
CA GLU A 304 7.80 2.07 -29.50
C GLU A 304 6.31 2.37 -29.67
N GLY A 305 5.45 1.77 -28.83
CA GLY A 305 4.00 1.99 -28.87
C GLY A 305 3.62 3.46 -28.63
N VAL A 306 4.23 4.10 -27.63
CA VAL A 306 3.98 5.52 -27.33
C VAL A 306 4.46 6.41 -28.48
N LEU A 307 5.66 6.19 -29.02
CA LEU A 307 6.18 6.98 -30.14
C LEU A 307 5.35 6.79 -31.41
N ARG A 308 4.89 5.57 -31.70
CA ARG A 308 3.99 5.29 -32.83
C ARG A 308 2.67 6.04 -32.72
N GLN A 309 2.09 6.14 -31.52
CA GLN A 309 0.87 6.93 -31.29
C GLN A 309 1.11 8.42 -31.54
N VAL A 310 2.27 8.95 -31.13
CA VAL A 310 2.62 10.36 -31.40
C VAL A 310 2.84 10.60 -32.91
N VAL A 311 3.47 9.65 -33.64
CA VAL A 311 3.67 9.71 -35.10
C VAL A 311 2.35 9.77 -35.87
N ALA A 312 1.31 9.08 -35.40
CA ALA A 312 0.03 8.99 -36.10
C ALA A 312 -0.69 10.35 -36.22
N GLY A 313 -0.32 11.35 -35.41
CA GLY A 313 -0.92 12.68 -35.43
C GLY A 313 0.04 13.83 -35.77
N GLN A 314 1.35 13.65 -35.61
CA GLN A 314 2.32 14.76 -35.63
C GLN A 314 3.72 14.35 -36.11
N THR A 315 4.53 15.35 -36.50
CA THR A 315 5.95 15.17 -36.78
C THR A 315 6.73 15.05 -35.47
N LEU A 316 7.29 13.86 -35.19
CA LEU A 316 8.20 13.66 -34.05
C LEU A 316 9.42 14.59 -34.13
N SER A 317 9.90 15.00 -32.96
CA SER A 317 11.22 15.64 -32.86
C SER A 317 12.33 14.71 -33.35
N PRO A 318 13.48 15.25 -33.81
CA PRO A 318 14.63 14.43 -34.21
C PRO A 318 15.10 13.46 -33.13
N LEU A 319 15.04 13.87 -31.85
CA LEU A 319 15.37 13.02 -30.71
C LEU A 319 14.38 11.87 -30.55
N ALA A 320 13.08 12.14 -30.65
CA ALA A 320 12.06 11.11 -30.58
C ALA A 320 12.15 10.12 -31.75
N GLN A 321 12.49 10.58 -32.97
CA GLN A 321 12.80 9.69 -34.10
C GLN A 321 14.01 8.78 -33.82
N PHE A 322 15.06 9.33 -33.19
CA PHE A 322 16.25 8.55 -32.80
C PHE A 322 15.89 7.45 -31.79
N TYR A 323 15.14 7.77 -30.73
CA TYR A 323 14.70 6.78 -29.75
C TYR A 323 13.66 5.79 -30.32
N TYR A 324 12.83 6.20 -31.28
CA TYR A 324 11.92 5.29 -32.00
C TYR A 324 12.72 4.25 -32.79
N ALA A 325 13.73 4.70 -33.54
CA ALA A 325 14.64 3.82 -34.28
C ALA A 325 15.35 2.82 -33.35
N CYS A 326 15.89 3.32 -32.23
CA CYS A 326 16.55 2.47 -31.23
C CYS A 326 15.59 1.45 -30.60
N SER A 327 14.34 1.84 -30.33
CA SER A 327 13.32 0.95 -29.76
C SER A 327 13.00 -0.20 -30.72
N LEU A 328 12.77 0.11 -32.00
CA LEU A 328 12.52 -0.90 -33.03
C LEU A 328 13.72 -1.85 -33.20
N ALA A 329 14.94 -1.31 -33.29
CA ALA A 329 16.15 -2.13 -33.40
C ALA A 329 16.36 -3.03 -32.17
N ALA A 330 16.07 -2.53 -30.96
CA ALA A 330 16.12 -3.32 -29.74
C ALA A 330 15.16 -4.53 -29.80
N LEU A 331 13.91 -4.31 -30.22
CA LEU A 331 12.91 -5.38 -30.35
C LEU A 331 13.29 -6.43 -31.39
N VAL A 332 13.95 -6.03 -32.49
CA VAL A 332 14.48 -6.98 -33.48
C VAL A 332 15.63 -7.81 -32.87
N VAL A 333 16.55 -7.15 -32.14
CA VAL A 333 17.69 -7.83 -31.50
C VAL A 333 17.24 -8.79 -30.38
N THR A 334 16.16 -8.49 -29.66
CA THR A 334 15.59 -9.38 -28.63
C THR A 334 14.68 -10.47 -29.20
N GLY A 335 14.35 -10.42 -30.49
CA GLY A 335 13.46 -11.39 -31.14
C GLY A 335 11.97 -11.15 -30.86
N GLU A 336 11.62 -10.01 -30.28
CA GLU A 336 10.23 -9.59 -30.03
C GLU A 336 9.56 -9.02 -31.29
N ARG A 337 10.36 -8.66 -32.30
CA ARG A 337 9.90 -8.25 -33.63
C ARG A 337 10.64 -8.99 -34.73
N ASP A 338 10.00 -9.00 -35.89
CA ASP A 338 10.52 -9.61 -37.09
C ASP A 338 11.68 -8.81 -37.71
N ALA A 339 12.55 -9.48 -38.47
CA ALA A 339 13.68 -8.84 -39.14
C ALA A 339 13.25 -7.75 -40.14
N SER A 340 12.00 -7.77 -40.62
CA SER A 340 11.46 -6.75 -41.53
C SER A 340 11.38 -5.37 -40.86
N SER A 341 11.16 -5.33 -39.53
CA SER A 341 11.15 -4.11 -38.73
C SER A 341 12.51 -3.37 -38.71
N SER A 342 13.61 -4.01 -39.13
CA SER A 342 14.93 -3.36 -39.27
C SER A 342 14.95 -2.28 -40.35
N ALA A 343 14.13 -2.41 -41.40
CA ALA A 343 14.02 -1.40 -42.45
C ALA A 343 13.31 -0.13 -41.92
N GLU A 344 12.27 -0.32 -41.11
CA GLU A 344 11.54 0.76 -40.43
C GLU A 344 12.46 1.49 -39.44
N ALA A 345 13.23 0.76 -38.63
CA ALA A 345 14.19 1.33 -37.69
C ALA A 345 15.22 2.24 -38.40
N ARG A 346 15.79 1.77 -39.51
CA ARG A 346 16.73 2.56 -40.32
C ARG A 346 16.06 3.77 -40.98
N GLN A 347 14.81 3.64 -41.42
CA GLN A 347 14.07 4.77 -41.96
C GLN A 347 13.81 5.85 -40.90
N ALA A 348 13.43 5.45 -39.68
CA ALA A 348 13.26 6.36 -38.57
C ALA A 348 14.58 7.07 -38.22
N LEU A 349 15.70 6.34 -38.21
CA LEU A 349 17.02 6.93 -37.96
C LEU A 349 17.40 7.96 -39.03
N ARG A 350 17.15 7.67 -40.31
CA ARG A 350 17.37 8.65 -41.39
C ARG A 350 16.53 9.93 -41.21
N ARG A 351 15.31 9.82 -40.67
CA ARG A 351 14.47 10.98 -40.34
C ARG A 351 14.99 11.75 -39.13
N ALA A 352 15.62 11.07 -38.16
CA ALA A 352 16.27 11.71 -37.03
C ALA A 352 17.48 12.57 -37.45
N GLY A 353 18.15 12.20 -38.54
CA GLY A 353 19.29 12.92 -39.10
C GLY A 353 20.64 12.28 -38.76
N ALA A 354 21.72 13.07 -38.84
CA ALA A 354 23.07 12.57 -38.62
C ALA A 354 23.30 12.09 -37.18
N LEU A 355 23.91 10.91 -37.02
CA LEU A 355 24.16 10.26 -35.74
C LEU A 355 25.01 11.09 -34.77
N ASP A 356 25.93 11.92 -35.28
CA ASP A 356 26.82 12.77 -34.48
C ASP A 356 26.05 13.73 -33.55
N ARG A 357 24.84 14.13 -33.94
CA ARG A 357 23.97 15.00 -33.13
C ARG A 357 23.51 14.31 -31.84
N PHE A 358 23.56 12.98 -31.81
CA PHE A 358 23.15 12.14 -30.69
C PHE A 358 24.34 11.53 -29.95
N ALA A 359 25.57 12.05 -30.12
CA ALA A 359 26.77 11.48 -29.51
C ALA A 359 26.72 11.38 -27.97
N ARG A 360 25.91 12.23 -27.30
CA ARG A 360 25.65 12.09 -25.86
C ARG A 360 24.73 10.91 -25.56
N ASP A 361 23.63 10.81 -26.30
CA ASP A 361 22.61 9.76 -26.13
C ASP A 361 23.13 8.38 -26.49
N GLN A 362 23.99 8.26 -27.50
CA GLN A 362 24.62 7.00 -27.91
C GLN A 362 25.31 6.26 -26.76
N ARG A 363 25.79 6.98 -25.72
CA ARG A 363 26.41 6.39 -24.53
C ARG A 363 25.45 5.56 -23.69
N TYR A 364 24.14 5.80 -23.82
CA TYR A 364 23.08 5.07 -23.14
C TYR A 364 22.46 3.96 -23.99
N ILE A 365 22.89 3.82 -25.26
CA ILE A 365 22.37 2.81 -26.18
C ILE A 365 23.33 1.62 -26.20
N SER A 366 22.77 0.40 -26.15
CA SER A 366 23.57 -0.82 -26.28
C SER A 366 24.31 -0.86 -27.62
N PRO A 367 25.61 -1.21 -27.66
CA PRO A 367 26.36 -1.36 -28.91
C PRO A 367 25.70 -2.33 -29.89
N ARG A 368 24.95 -3.34 -29.41
CA ARG A 368 24.22 -4.27 -30.27
C ARG A 368 23.04 -3.61 -31.00
N ILE A 369 22.36 -2.66 -30.35
CA ILE A 369 21.26 -1.90 -30.96
C ILE A 369 21.84 -0.95 -32.02
N LEU A 370 22.95 -0.28 -31.71
CA LEU A 370 23.64 0.59 -32.67
C LEU A 370 24.15 -0.22 -33.87
N ALA A 371 24.79 -1.37 -33.63
CA ALA A 371 25.22 -2.26 -34.71
C ALA A 371 24.03 -2.70 -35.59
N ALA A 372 22.88 -3.03 -34.99
CA ALA A 372 21.66 -3.39 -35.74
C ALA A 372 21.10 -2.24 -36.60
N LEU A 373 21.39 -0.99 -36.25
CA LEU A 373 21.04 0.20 -37.03
C LEU A 373 22.07 0.52 -38.12
N GLU A 374 23.33 0.14 -37.88
CA GLU A 374 24.48 0.39 -38.75
C GLU A 374 24.76 -0.72 -39.76
N VAL A 375 24.10 -1.89 -39.68
CA VAL A 375 24.29 -2.97 -40.66
C VAL A 375 24.03 -2.43 -42.07
N GLU A 376 25.12 -2.13 -42.78
CA GLU A 376 25.13 -1.84 -44.20
C GLU A 376 24.57 -3.07 -44.94
N PRO A 377 23.77 -2.86 -46.01
CA PRO A 377 23.14 -3.94 -46.77
C PRO A 377 24.13 -4.92 -47.40
#